data_AF-A0AAX2LXQ7-F1
#
_entry.id   AF-A0AAX2LXQ7-F1
#
_cell.length_a   1.000
_cell.length_b   1.000
_cell.length_c   1.000
_cell.angle_alpha   90.00
_cell.angle_beta   90.00
_cell.angle_gamma   90.00
#
_symmetry.space_group_name_H-M   'P 1'
#
loop_
_entity.id
_entity.type
_entity.pdbx_description
1 polymer ?
#
loop_
_entity_poly.entity_id
_entity_poly.type
_entity_poly.pdbx_seq_one_letter_code
_entity_poly.pdbx_strand_id
1 'polypeptide(L)'
;MQKEFFQELQDILYEKNITIKFHSFQNFYEDFKSHKFNFNHEHQSIFKKNTSQQITLLHPTRIRRPKFVNSTHALAKIIHSVAHIEFNAINLALDASYRFKNLPLQFYYDWLEVADEEIKHFKLLNSALKELGYKYGNFPVHDNLESALEATKDSLSFRMGIVHRGLEAKGLDANPFVVQKLQSSNHSIKNLLMEYLEIILNDEIKHVKKGDTWWKFANQNKYDFIELCKTFKQFSLAGKKLNIQARIKAGFTQEECEVIEKFYS
;
A
#
# COMPACT_ATOMS: atom_id res chain seq x y z
N MET A 1 19.90 1.57 -26.81
CA MET A 1 19.23 2.86 -26.57
C MET A 1 18.90 2.91 -25.09
N GLN A 2 19.38 3.91 -24.35
CA GLN A 2 19.00 4.05 -22.94
C GLN A 2 17.51 4.29 -22.85
N LYS A 3 16.86 3.58 -21.94
CA LYS A 3 15.43 3.69 -21.66
C LYS A 3 15.17 4.94 -20.81
N GLU A 4 14.01 5.57 -20.94
CA GLU A 4 13.65 6.74 -20.12
C GLU A 4 12.81 6.30 -18.92
N PHE A 5 13.29 6.61 -17.71
CA PHE A 5 12.75 6.09 -16.45
C PHE A 5 11.30 6.50 -16.22
N PHE A 6 10.97 7.78 -16.35
CA PHE A 6 9.66 8.30 -15.96
C PHE A 6 8.56 7.91 -16.94
N GLN A 7 8.86 7.84 -18.23
CA GLN A 7 7.96 7.41 -19.28
C GLN A 7 7.63 5.92 -19.15
N GLU A 8 8.63 5.05 -19.00
CA GLU A 8 8.36 3.61 -18.80
C GLU A 8 7.55 3.37 -17.52
N LEU A 9 7.90 4.05 -16.42
CA LEU A 9 7.19 3.91 -15.16
C LEU A 9 5.76 4.46 -15.23
N GLN A 10 5.52 5.52 -16.01
CA GLN A 10 4.17 6.03 -16.30
C GLN A 10 3.31 4.97 -16.99
N ASP A 11 3.86 4.32 -18.01
CA ASP A 11 3.15 3.32 -18.80
C ASP A 11 2.81 2.10 -17.92
N ILE A 12 3.74 1.66 -17.08
CA ILE A 12 3.51 0.60 -16.08
C ILE A 12 2.49 1.01 -15.02
N LEU A 13 2.59 2.23 -14.51
CA LEU A 13 1.68 2.76 -13.50
C LEU A 13 0.24 2.73 -14.03
N TYR A 14 -0.01 3.16 -15.26
CA TYR A 14 -1.37 3.25 -15.80
C TYR A 14 -1.86 2.06 -16.63
N GLU A 15 -1.04 1.00 -16.76
CA GLU A 15 -1.47 -0.27 -17.35
C GLU A 15 -2.64 -0.89 -16.56
N LYS A 16 -3.74 -1.20 -17.27
CA LYS A 16 -4.99 -1.70 -16.67
C LYS A 16 -5.03 -3.21 -16.56
N ASN A 17 -4.29 -3.91 -17.40
CA ASN A 17 -4.14 -5.35 -17.34
C ASN A 17 -3.08 -5.71 -16.30
N ILE A 18 -3.51 -6.33 -15.19
CA ILE A 18 -2.64 -6.67 -14.07
C ILE A 18 -1.48 -7.59 -14.51
N THR A 19 -1.73 -8.54 -15.41
CA THR A 19 -0.69 -9.45 -15.91
C THR A 19 0.37 -8.69 -16.70
N ILE A 20 -0.04 -7.80 -17.60
CA ILE A 20 0.88 -6.96 -18.39
C ILE A 20 1.64 -6.02 -17.46
N LYS A 21 0.95 -5.33 -16.54
CA LYS A 21 1.56 -4.45 -15.53
C LYS A 21 2.69 -5.14 -14.78
N PHE A 22 2.44 -6.34 -14.26
CA PHE A 22 3.44 -7.08 -13.48
C PHE A 22 4.60 -7.56 -14.34
N HIS A 23 4.34 -8.01 -15.57
CA HIS A 23 5.41 -8.42 -16.48
C HIS A 23 6.29 -7.23 -16.88
N SER A 24 5.67 -6.12 -17.30
CA SER A 24 6.36 -4.88 -17.65
C SER A 24 7.16 -4.32 -16.48
N PHE A 25 6.59 -4.34 -15.26
CA PHE A 25 7.29 -3.92 -14.06
C PHE A 25 8.53 -4.78 -13.79
N GLN A 26 8.45 -6.11 -13.88
CA GLN A 26 9.61 -6.96 -13.62
C GLN A 26 10.74 -6.72 -14.62
N ASN A 27 10.42 -6.59 -15.91
CA ASN A 27 11.42 -6.23 -16.92
C ASN A 27 12.05 -4.87 -16.64
N PHE A 28 11.22 -3.87 -16.29
CA PHE A 28 11.69 -2.54 -15.89
C PHE A 28 12.59 -2.60 -14.66
N TYR A 29 12.21 -3.36 -13.62
CA TYR A 29 12.95 -3.43 -12.37
C TYR A 29 14.33 -4.10 -12.55
N GLU A 30 14.43 -5.15 -13.38
CA GLU A 30 15.72 -5.74 -13.73
C GLU A 30 16.62 -4.77 -14.52
N ASP A 31 16.05 -4.03 -15.46
CA ASP A 31 16.78 -3.01 -16.21
C ASP A 31 17.22 -1.85 -15.32
N PHE A 32 16.41 -1.48 -14.32
CA PHE A 32 16.71 -0.46 -13.33
C PHE A 32 17.88 -0.86 -12.43
N LYS A 33 17.86 -2.09 -11.90
CA LYS A 33 18.99 -2.67 -11.16
C LYS A 33 20.27 -2.76 -11.99
N SER A 34 20.13 -2.89 -13.31
CA SER A 34 21.24 -2.91 -14.27
C SER A 34 21.67 -1.52 -14.75
N HIS A 35 21.17 -0.43 -14.16
CA HIS A 35 21.49 0.97 -14.50
C HIS A 35 21.27 1.34 -15.98
N LYS A 36 20.24 0.76 -16.62
CA LYS A 36 19.96 0.98 -18.06
C LYS A 36 19.09 2.19 -18.36
N PHE A 37 18.80 3.02 -17.37
CA PHE A 37 17.86 4.14 -17.47
C PHE A 37 18.55 5.51 -17.43
N ASN A 38 18.02 6.42 -18.23
CA ASN A 38 18.19 7.86 -18.08
C ASN A 38 17.01 8.43 -17.27
N PHE A 39 17.27 9.45 -16.45
CA PHE A 39 16.27 10.18 -15.68
C PHE A 39 16.00 11.54 -16.31
N ASN A 40 14.91 11.65 -17.08
CA ASN A 40 14.46 12.95 -17.58
C ASN A 40 13.58 13.66 -16.53
N HIS A 41 14.20 14.46 -15.66
CA HIS A 41 13.46 15.18 -14.62
C HIS A 41 12.52 16.29 -15.14
N GLU A 42 12.57 16.64 -16.42
CA GLU A 42 11.63 17.58 -17.05
C GLU A 42 10.30 16.92 -17.45
N HIS A 43 10.23 15.58 -17.42
CA HIS A 43 9.01 14.83 -17.73
C HIS A 43 7.83 15.34 -16.88
N GLN A 44 6.72 15.68 -17.52
CA GLN A 44 5.55 16.21 -16.82
C GLN A 44 4.68 15.06 -16.32
N SER A 45 4.53 14.96 -14.99
CA SER A 45 3.74 13.88 -14.40
C SER A 45 2.25 14.18 -14.55
N ILE A 46 1.50 13.20 -15.03
CA ILE A 46 0.04 13.23 -15.08
C ILE A 46 -0.55 12.51 -13.87
N PHE A 47 -1.80 12.81 -13.56
CA PHE A 47 -2.61 12.02 -12.62
C PHE A 47 -3.79 11.44 -13.38
N LYS A 48 -3.93 10.12 -13.37
CA LYS A 48 -5.08 9.40 -13.92
C LYS A 48 -5.60 8.43 -12.87
N LYS A 49 -6.92 8.30 -12.76
CA LYS A 49 -7.50 7.28 -11.90
C LYS A 49 -7.08 5.89 -12.36
N ASN A 50 -6.53 5.11 -11.44
CA ASN A 50 -5.98 3.80 -11.66
C ASN A 50 -6.92 2.65 -11.27
N THR A 51 -8.22 2.94 -11.19
CA THR A 51 -9.24 1.91 -11.00
C THR A 51 -9.18 0.88 -12.15
N SER A 52 -9.10 -0.41 -11.82
CA SER A 52 -9.22 -1.50 -12.80
C SER A 52 -10.66 -1.59 -13.32
N GLN A 53 -10.86 -1.97 -14.59
CA GLN A 53 -12.21 -2.16 -15.15
C GLN A 53 -12.97 -3.32 -14.51
N GLN A 54 -12.29 -4.21 -13.77
CA GLN A 54 -12.87 -5.44 -13.21
C GLN A 54 -13.28 -5.31 -11.73
N ILE A 55 -13.23 -4.12 -11.13
CA ILE A 55 -13.58 -3.91 -9.72
C ILE A 55 -14.85 -3.07 -9.57
N THR A 56 -15.72 -3.47 -8.63
CA THR A 56 -16.88 -2.67 -8.25
C THR A 56 -16.49 -1.71 -7.12
N LEU A 57 -16.59 -0.41 -7.35
CA LEU A 57 -16.34 0.61 -6.32
C LEU A 57 -17.61 0.91 -5.53
N LEU A 58 -17.48 0.93 -4.21
CA LEU A 58 -18.49 1.43 -3.28
C LEU A 58 -17.86 2.45 -2.34
N HIS A 59 -18.69 3.40 -1.89
CA HIS A 59 -18.30 4.29 -0.81
C HIS A 59 -17.88 3.48 0.44
N PRO A 60 -16.84 3.88 1.19
CA PRO A 60 -16.33 3.13 2.34
C PRO A 60 -17.40 2.70 3.36
N THR A 61 -18.38 3.57 3.63
CA THR A 61 -19.49 3.28 4.56
C THR A 61 -20.45 2.20 4.08
N ARG A 62 -20.42 1.85 2.79
CA ARG A 62 -21.24 0.80 2.17
C ARG A 62 -20.52 -0.55 2.11
N ILE A 63 -19.23 -0.61 2.42
CA ILE A 63 -18.47 -1.86 2.47
C ILE A 63 -18.82 -2.65 3.74
N ARG A 64 -19.55 -3.74 3.59
CA ARG A 64 -19.92 -4.64 4.70
C ARG A 64 -18.81 -5.67 4.93
N ARG A 65 -18.01 -5.47 5.97
CA ARG A 65 -16.94 -6.41 6.36
C ARG A 65 -17.52 -7.57 7.19
N PRO A 66 -17.17 -8.83 6.89
CA PRO A 66 -17.57 -9.97 7.71
C PRO A 66 -17.10 -9.80 9.16
N LYS A 67 -18.02 -10.02 10.11
CA LYS A 67 -17.69 -10.04 11.55
C LYS A 67 -16.98 -11.35 11.93
N PHE A 68 -17.39 -12.45 11.32
CA PHE A 68 -16.90 -13.81 11.61
C PHE A 68 -16.49 -14.52 10.31
N VAL A 69 -15.59 -15.50 10.44
CA VAL A 69 -15.13 -16.36 9.34
C VAL A 69 -15.84 -17.71 9.42
N ASN A 70 -17.13 -17.73 9.10
CA ASN A 70 -17.99 -18.91 9.23
C ASN A 70 -18.26 -19.63 7.89
N SER A 71 -17.64 -19.18 6.79
CA SER A 71 -17.85 -19.73 5.46
C SER A 71 -16.68 -19.38 4.53
N THR A 72 -16.48 -20.18 3.48
CA THR A 72 -15.53 -19.90 2.40
C THR A 72 -15.79 -18.51 1.77
N HIS A 73 -17.05 -18.12 1.62
CA HIS A 73 -17.44 -16.80 1.12
C HIS A 73 -16.98 -15.66 2.05
N ALA A 74 -17.19 -15.78 3.36
CA ALA A 74 -16.76 -14.79 4.34
C ALA A 74 -15.22 -14.69 4.39
N LEU A 75 -14.53 -15.82 4.32
CA LEU A 75 -13.08 -15.89 4.23
C LEU A 75 -12.55 -15.20 2.97
N ALA A 76 -13.11 -15.53 1.80
CA ALA A 76 -12.71 -14.95 0.52
C ALA A 76 -12.90 -13.42 0.49
N LYS A 77 -13.96 -12.89 1.11
CA LYS A 77 -14.16 -11.44 1.25
C LYS A 77 -13.03 -10.76 2.03
N ILE A 78 -12.55 -11.39 3.09
CA ILE A 78 -11.45 -10.85 3.90
C ILE A 78 -10.16 -10.87 3.08
N ILE A 79 -9.80 -12.02 2.51
CA ILE A 79 -8.58 -12.16 1.71
C ILE A 79 -8.60 -11.24 0.49
N HIS A 80 -9.75 -11.07 -0.15
CA HIS A 80 -9.91 -10.14 -1.27
C HIS A 80 -9.69 -8.69 -0.86
N SER A 81 -10.17 -8.31 0.33
CA SER A 81 -9.95 -6.95 0.85
C SER A 81 -8.47 -6.69 1.10
N VAL A 82 -7.73 -7.67 1.64
CA VAL A 82 -6.27 -7.56 1.83
C VAL A 82 -5.58 -7.49 0.47
N ALA A 83 -5.90 -8.39 -0.48
CA ALA A 83 -5.34 -8.36 -1.83
C ALA A 83 -5.58 -7.01 -2.53
N HIS A 84 -6.73 -6.38 -2.31
CA HIS A 84 -6.99 -5.05 -2.85
C HIS A 84 -6.10 -3.97 -2.23
N ILE A 85 -5.78 -4.07 -0.94
CA ILE A 85 -4.85 -3.17 -0.27
C ILE A 85 -3.45 -3.32 -0.87
N GLU A 86 -2.92 -4.56 -0.95
CA GLU A 86 -1.61 -4.81 -1.56
C GLU A 86 -1.55 -4.30 -3.02
N PHE A 87 -2.59 -4.55 -3.82
CA PHE A 87 -2.64 -4.05 -5.19
C PHE A 87 -2.58 -2.51 -5.26
N ASN A 88 -3.23 -1.82 -4.33
CA ASN A 88 -3.13 -0.38 -4.25
C ASN A 88 -1.72 0.03 -3.83
N ALA A 89 -1.09 -0.64 -2.86
CA ALA A 89 0.26 -0.36 -2.41
C ALA A 89 1.30 -0.44 -3.54
N ILE A 90 1.15 -1.39 -4.48
CA ILE A 90 1.92 -1.40 -5.75
C ILE A 90 1.80 -0.05 -6.46
N ASN A 91 0.58 0.44 -6.66
CA ASN A 91 0.36 1.71 -7.34
C ASN A 91 0.84 2.91 -6.51
N LEU A 92 0.77 2.85 -5.17
CA LEU A 92 1.30 3.90 -4.28
C LEU A 92 2.82 4.04 -4.47
N ALA A 93 3.53 2.93 -4.43
CA ALA A 93 4.99 2.89 -4.56
C ALA A 93 5.46 3.28 -5.97
N LEU A 94 4.77 2.81 -7.02
CA LEU A 94 5.02 3.24 -8.39
C LEU A 94 4.74 4.74 -8.56
N ASP A 95 3.64 5.27 -8.00
CA ASP A 95 3.33 6.70 -8.07
C ASP A 95 4.38 7.55 -7.35
N ALA A 96 4.86 7.14 -6.17
CA ALA A 96 5.93 7.83 -5.47
C ALA A 96 7.18 7.96 -6.35
N SER A 97 7.61 6.86 -6.97
CA SER A 97 8.78 6.80 -7.86
C SER A 97 8.60 7.61 -9.15
N TYR A 98 7.39 7.66 -9.69
CA TYR A 98 7.07 8.35 -10.94
C TYR A 98 6.87 9.86 -10.76
N ARG A 99 6.18 10.25 -9.69
CA ARG A 99 5.64 11.60 -9.52
C ARG A 99 6.67 12.58 -9.01
N PHE A 100 7.46 12.16 -8.02
CA PHE A 100 8.44 13.03 -7.38
C PHE A 100 9.81 12.85 -8.02
N LYS A 101 10.43 13.96 -8.38
CA LYS A 101 11.65 14.03 -9.19
C LYS A 101 12.74 14.77 -8.45
N ASN A 102 13.97 14.72 -8.98
CA ASN A 102 15.15 15.36 -8.37
C ASN A 102 15.44 14.86 -6.94
N LEU A 103 15.06 13.62 -6.65
CA LEU A 103 15.33 12.95 -5.38
C LEU A 103 16.58 12.06 -5.46
N PRO A 104 17.23 11.75 -4.32
CA PRO A 104 18.34 10.82 -4.28
C PRO A 104 17.97 9.48 -4.93
N LEU A 105 18.92 8.82 -5.59
CA LEU A 105 18.65 7.55 -6.27
C LEU A 105 18.06 6.48 -5.34
N GLN A 106 18.44 6.50 -4.06
CA GLN A 106 17.90 5.62 -3.03
C GLN A 106 16.38 5.71 -2.88
N PHE A 107 15.78 6.89 -3.11
CA PHE A 107 14.33 7.06 -3.05
C PHE A 107 13.64 6.15 -4.06
N TYR A 108 14.14 6.12 -5.30
CA TYR A 108 13.56 5.27 -6.35
C TYR A 108 13.84 3.79 -6.07
N TYR A 109 15.03 3.44 -5.54
CA TYR A 109 15.29 2.07 -5.11
C TYR A 109 14.30 1.60 -4.04
N ASP A 110 14.08 2.40 -3.00
CA ASP A 110 13.23 2.03 -1.89
C ASP A 110 11.79 1.75 -2.33
N TRP A 111 11.22 2.62 -3.17
CA TRP A 111 9.85 2.48 -3.65
C TRP A 111 9.69 1.42 -4.74
N LEU A 112 10.67 1.23 -5.60
CA LEU A 112 10.62 0.12 -6.57
C LEU A 112 10.78 -1.24 -5.88
N GLU A 113 11.56 -1.32 -4.80
CA GLU A 113 11.61 -2.52 -3.96
C GLU A 113 10.26 -2.78 -3.28
N VAL A 114 9.62 -1.76 -2.70
CA VAL A 114 8.25 -1.89 -2.14
C VAL A 114 7.29 -2.39 -3.21
N ALA A 115 7.30 -1.81 -4.42
CA ALA A 115 6.43 -2.26 -5.50
C ALA A 115 6.64 -3.74 -5.88
N ASP A 116 7.88 -4.24 -5.86
CA ASP A 116 8.18 -5.66 -6.12
C ASP A 116 7.67 -6.57 -5.00
N GLU A 117 7.84 -6.17 -3.73
CA GLU A 117 7.34 -6.91 -2.56
C GLU A 117 5.80 -6.95 -2.56
N GLU A 118 5.14 -5.83 -2.83
CA GLU A 118 3.67 -5.74 -2.91
C GLU A 118 3.09 -6.57 -4.07
N ILE A 119 3.81 -6.70 -5.19
CA ILE A 119 3.43 -7.62 -6.27
C ILE A 119 3.46 -9.07 -5.77
N LYS A 120 4.45 -9.46 -4.94
CA LYS A 120 4.54 -10.80 -4.36
C LYS A 120 3.38 -11.03 -3.39
N HIS A 121 3.11 -10.08 -2.49
CA HIS A 121 1.99 -10.13 -1.55
C HIS A 121 0.65 -10.34 -2.27
N PHE A 122 0.39 -9.51 -3.28
CA PHE A 122 -0.80 -9.63 -4.11
C PHE A 122 -0.91 -11.01 -4.77
N LYS A 123 0.19 -11.54 -5.34
CA LYS A 123 0.21 -12.85 -5.99
C LYS A 123 -0.13 -13.98 -5.00
N LEU A 124 0.41 -13.94 -3.79
CA LEU A 124 0.10 -14.92 -2.73
C LEU A 124 -1.40 -14.91 -2.40
N LEU A 125 -1.95 -13.73 -2.10
CA LEU A 125 -3.36 -13.58 -1.72
C LEU A 125 -4.30 -13.92 -2.88
N ASN A 126 -3.94 -13.53 -4.11
CA ASN A 126 -4.73 -13.86 -5.30
C ASN A 126 -4.69 -15.36 -5.63
N SER A 127 -3.60 -16.06 -5.31
CA SER A 127 -3.55 -17.52 -5.38
C SER A 127 -4.51 -18.15 -4.36
N ALA A 128 -4.46 -17.69 -3.11
CA ALA A 128 -5.37 -18.17 -2.06
C ALA A 128 -6.85 -17.88 -2.39
N LEU A 129 -7.17 -16.74 -3.02
CA LEU A 129 -8.53 -16.47 -3.52
C LEU A 129 -9.00 -17.51 -4.53
N LYS A 130 -8.12 -17.95 -5.45
CA LYS A 130 -8.45 -18.98 -6.43
C LYS A 130 -8.73 -20.32 -5.74
N GLU A 131 -7.94 -20.69 -4.73
CA GLU A 131 -8.19 -21.90 -3.92
C GLU A 131 -9.53 -21.85 -3.20
N LEU A 132 -9.99 -20.67 -2.80
CA LEU A 132 -11.31 -20.45 -2.22
C LEU A 132 -12.44 -20.43 -3.27
N GLY A 133 -12.13 -20.56 -4.57
CA GLY A 133 -13.10 -20.52 -5.67
C GLY A 133 -13.49 -19.12 -6.15
N TYR A 134 -12.70 -18.10 -5.79
CA TYR A 134 -12.96 -16.70 -6.14
C TYR A 134 -11.81 -16.10 -6.97
N LYS A 135 -12.06 -14.92 -7.53
CA LYS A 135 -11.08 -14.13 -8.29
C LYS A 135 -11.01 -12.71 -7.73
N TYR A 136 -9.85 -12.08 -7.85
CA TYR A 136 -9.73 -10.66 -7.59
C TYR A 136 -10.72 -9.86 -8.45
N GLY A 137 -11.53 -9.04 -7.78
CA GLY A 137 -12.61 -8.25 -8.39
C GLY A 137 -14.02 -8.80 -8.14
N ASN A 138 -14.16 -10.02 -7.59
CA ASN A 138 -15.47 -10.59 -7.27
C ASN A 138 -16.21 -9.89 -6.12
N PHE A 139 -15.52 -9.10 -5.30
CA PHE A 139 -16.15 -8.35 -4.21
C PHE A 139 -15.92 -6.85 -4.38
N PRO A 140 -16.88 -6.02 -3.93
CA PRO A 140 -16.73 -4.57 -4.02
C PRO A 140 -15.65 -4.05 -3.08
N VAL A 141 -15.02 -2.95 -3.48
CA VAL A 141 -13.91 -2.30 -2.78
C VAL A 141 -14.14 -0.79 -2.70
N HIS A 142 -13.30 -0.08 -1.95
CA HIS A 142 -13.34 1.38 -1.84
C HIS A 142 -12.02 1.99 -2.33
N ASP A 143 -12.05 3.26 -2.71
CA ASP A 143 -10.96 4.01 -3.35
C ASP A 143 -10.24 4.98 -2.39
N ASN A 144 -10.30 4.76 -1.07
CA ASN A 144 -9.71 5.66 -0.08
C ASN A 144 -8.21 5.95 -0.32
N LEU A 145 -7.42 4.93 -0.69
CA LEU A 145 -6.00 5.09 -0.97
C LEU A 145 -5.76 5.95 -2.22
N GLU A 146 -6.58 5.77 -3.25
CA GLU A 146 -6.54 6.57 -4.49
C GLU A 146 -6.97 8.02 -4.24
N SER A 147 -7.99 8.24 -3.41
CA SER A 147 -8.41 9.58 -2.98
C SER A 147 -7.30 10.30 -2.20
N ALA A 148 -6.59 9.58 -1.33
CA ALA A 148 -5.42 10.12 -0.65
C ALA A 148 -4.29 10.41 -1.63
N LEU A 149 -4.11 9.57 -2.66
CA LEU A 149 -3.14 9.83 -3.71
C LEU A 149 -3.38 11.14 -4.43
N GLU A 150 -4.62 11.40 -4.80
CA GLU A 150 -5.02 12.63 -5.46
C GLU A 150 -4.82 13.85 -4.54
N ALA A 151 -5.22 13.74 -3.28
CA ALA A 151 -5.15 14.83 -2.31
C ALA A 151 -3.72 15.26 -1.96
N THR A 152 -2.72 14.39 -2.11
CA THR A 152 -1.31 14.68 -1.77
C THR A 152 -0.39 14.72 -2.99
N LYS A 153 -0.93 14.72 -4.21
CA LYS A 153 -0.14 14.59 -5.45
C LYS A 153 0.91 15.70 -5.64
N ASP A 154 0.66 16.90 -5.11
CA ASP A 154 1.50 18.08 -5.34
C ASP A 154 2.53 18.35 -4.21
N SER A 155 2.63 17.48 -3.20
CA SER A 155 3.55 17.67 -2.07
C SER A 155 4.18 16.35 -1.63
N LEU A 156 5.50 16.25 -1.75
CA LEU A 156 6.26 15.07 -1.31
C LEU A 156 6.10 14.83 0.20
N SER A 157 6.15 15.87 1.03
CA SER A 157 6.00 15.70 2.48
C SER A 157 4.59 15.27 2.87
N PHE A 158 3.55 15.75 2.17
CA PHE A 158 2.18 15.27 2.41
C PHE A 158 1.98 13.86 1.89
N ARG A 159 2.54 13.52 0.72
CA ARG A 159 2.56 12.14 0.19
C ARG A 159 3.16 11.19 1.21
N MET A 160 4.38 11.46 1.65
CA MET A 160 5.11 10.57 2.55
C MET A 160 4.44 10.51 3.93
N GLY A 161 3.93 11.63 4.43
CA GLY A 161 3.26 11.69 5.73
C GLY A 161 1.91 10.97 5.74
N ILE A 162 1.01 11.34 4.84
CA ILE A 162 -0.38 10.85 4.87
C ILE A 162 -0.47 9.43 4.32
N VAL A 163 0.23 9.13 3.22
CA VAL A 163 0.08 7.83 2.56
C VAL A 163 1.04 6.80 3.16
N HIS A 164 2.35 7.00 3.02
CA HIS A 164 3.32 5.96 3.36
C HIS A 164 3.60 5.84 4.87
N ARG A 165 3.68 6.96 5.59
CA ARG A 165 3.79 6.95 7.05
C ARG A 165 2.44 6.67 7.72
N GLY A 166 1.35 7.21 7.17
CA GLY A 166 0.03 7.18 7.79
C GLY A 166 -0.82 5.98 7.39
N LEU A 167 -1.31 5.97 6.14
CA LEU A 167 -2.26 4.97 5.65
C LEU A 167 -1.64 3.56 5.57
N GLU A 168 -0.38 3.41 5.18
CA GLU A 168 0.29 2.09 5.19
C GLU A 168 0.51 1.59 6.63
N ALA A 169 0.86 2.46 7.58
CA ALA A 169 0.95 2.09 9.00
C ALA A 169 -0.37 1.58 9.60
N LYS A 170 -1.52 1.95 9.01
CA LYS A 170 -2.82 1.39 9.38
C LYS A 170 -2.94 -0.09 9.03
N GLY A 171 -2.19 -0.58 8.04
CA GLY A 171 -2.05 -2.01 7.73
C GLY A 171 -1.47 -2.79 8.92
N LEU A 172 -0.46 -2.22 9.59
CA LEU A 172 0.13 -2.78 10.82
C LEU A 172 -0.90 -2.95 11.94
N ASP A 173 -1.78 -1.96 12.10
CA ASP A 173 -2.86 -1.99 13.09
C ASP A 173 -3.96 -2.99 12.72
N ALA A 174 -4.22 -3.18 11.42
CA ALA A 174 -5.25 -4.07 10.92
C ALA A 174 -4.85 -5.55 10.99
N ASN A 175 -3.57 -5.86 10.80
CA ASN A 175 -3.05 -7.23 10.70
C ASN A 175 -3.45 -8.12 11.90
N PRO A 176 -3.26 -7.72 13.18
CA PRO A 176 -3.67 -8.54 14.33
C PRO A 176 -5.15 -8.92 14.32
N PHE A 177 -6.03 -8.02 13.86
CA PHE A 177 -7.46 -8.30 13.77
C PHE A 177 -7.79 -9.30 12.66
N VAL A 178 -7.10 -9.23 11.54
CA VAL A 178 -7.28 -10.20 10.44
C VAL A 178 -6.79 -11.58 10.89
N VAL A 179 -5.61 -11.64 11.51
CA VAL A 179 -5.05 -12.85 12.10
C VAL A 179 -6.00 -13.49 13.11
N GLN A 180 -6.55 -12.71 14.06
CA GLN A 180 -7.51 -13.20 15.05
C GLN A 180 -8.77 -13.78 14.39
N LYS A 181 -9.29 -13.14 13.35
CA LYS A 181 -10.44 -13.65 12.58
C LYS A 181 -10.11 -14.97 11.90
N LEU A 182 -8.93 -15.09 11.29
CA LEU A 182 -8.49 -16.32 10.65
C LEU A 182 -8.25 -17.46 11.64
N GLN A 183 -7.79 -17.16 12.85
CA GLN A 183 -7.66 -18.16 13.92
C GLN A 183 -8.99 -18.84 14.24
N SER A 184 -10.13 -18.14 14.11
CA SER A 184 -11.47 -18.73 14.29
C SER A 184 -11.99 -19.55 13.10
N SER A 185 -11.28 -19.53 11.96
CA SER A 185 -11.65 -20.32 10.78
C SER A 185 -11.31 -21.80 10.96
N ASN A 186 -12.16 -22.67 10.43
CA ASN A 186 -11.89 -24.10 10.28
C ASN A 186 -11.54 -24.50 8.83
N HIS A 187 -11.33 -23.53 7.95
CA HIS A 187 -11.03 -23.79 6.55
C HIS A 187 -9.62 -24.42 6.40
N SER A 188 -9.48 -25.39 5.50
CA SER A 188 -8.23 -26.15 5.28
C SER A 188 -7.01 -25.26 5.01
N ILE A 189 -7.17 -24.19 4.21
CA ILE A 189 -6.10 -23.25 3.86
C ILE A 189 -5.73 -22.24 4.96
N LYS A 190 -6.30 -22.36 6.18
CA LYS A 190 -6.07 -21.38 7.26
C LYS A 190 -4.58 -21.18 7.56
N ASN A 191 -3.81 -22.26 7.68
CA ASN A 191 -2.39 -22.17 8.04
C ASN A 191 -1.59 -21.44 6.94
N LEU A 192 -1.86 -21.75 5.68
CA LEU A 192 -1.28 -21.05 4.53
C LEU A 192 -1.56 -19.54 4.57
N LEU A 193 -2.80 -19.15 4.88
CA LEU A 193 -3.16 -17.73 5.00
C LEU A 193 -2.44 -17.03 6.16
N MET A 194 -2.22 -17.73 7.27
CA MET A 194 -1.47 -17.19 8.41
C MET A 194 -0.01 -16.96 8.05
N GLU A 195 0.62 -17.91 7.34
CA GLU A 195 1.99 -17.76 6.82
C GLU A 195 2.10 -16.56 5.86
N TYR A 196 1.12 -16.39 4.96
CA TYR A 196 1.11 -15.24 4.05
C TYR A 196 1.00 -13.91 4.78
N LEU A 197 0.14 -13.81 5.80
CA LEU A 197 0.01 -12.58 6.60
C LEU A 197 1.24 -12.28 7.46
N GLU A 198 1.99 -13.29 7.85
CA GLU A 198 3.26 -13.12 8.55
C GLU A 198 4.35 -12.57 7.61
N ILE A 199 4.45 -13.11 6.39
CA ILE A 199 5.33 -12.56 5.33
C ILE A 199 5.01 -11.08 5.11
N ILE A 200 3.72 -10.78 4.84
CA ILE A 200 3.25 -9.41 4.58
C ILE A 200 3.57 -8.48 5.75
N LEU A 201 3.29 -8.89 7.00
CA LEU A 201 3.56 -8.05 8.18
C LEU A 201 5.06 -7.72 8.32
N ASN A 202 5.93 -8.69 8.06
CA ASN A 202 7.37 -8.50 8.20
C ASN A 202 7.92 -7.50 7.17
N ASP A 203 7.39 -7.51 5.96
CA ASP A 203 7.78 -6.58 4.90
C ASP A 203 7.13 -5.20 5.10
N GLU A 204 5.86 -5.15 5.50
CA GLU A 204 5.14 -3.90 5.79
C GLU A 204 5.78 -3.05 6.89
N ILE A 205 6.38 -3.69 7.92
CA ILE A 205 7.17 -2.96 8.93
C ILE A 205 8.33 -2.19 8.26
N LYS A 206 8.98 -2.77 7.26
CA LYS A 206 10.07 -2.12 6.51
C LYS A 206 9.53 -1.05 5.57
N HIS A 207 8.39 -1.27 4.94
CA HIS A 207 7.74 -0.32 4.04
C HIS A 207 7.35 0.96 4.77
N VAL A 208 6.66 0.81 5.91
CA VAL A 208 6.27 1.94 6.76
C VAL A 208 7.51 2.68 7.29
N LYS A 209 8.61 1.97 7.57
CA LYS A 209 9.88 2.59 7.94
C LYS A 209 10.51 3.41 6.81
N LYS A 210 10.41 2.97 5.56
CA LYS A 210 10.80 3.77 4.39
C LYS A 210 9.92 5.02 4.29
N GLY A 211 8.61 4.86 4.48
CA GLY A 211 7.64 5.96 4.57
C GLY A 211 8.00 7.00 5.63
N ASP A 212 8.33 6.56 6.85
CA ASP A 212 8.82 7.42 7.93
C ASP A 212 10.10 8.17 7.54
N THR A 213 11.08 7.45 7.00
CA THR A 213 12.39 7.99 6.63
C THR A 213 12.24 9.09 5.57
N TRP A 214 11.48 8.81 4.51
CA TRP A 214 11.25 9.77 3.43
C TRP A 214 10.32 10.90 3.84
N TRP A 215 9.41 10.67 4.79
CA TRP A 215 8.64 11.75 5.40
C TRP A 215 9.55 12.71 6.17
N LYS A 216 10.41 12.21 7.05
CA LYS A 216 11.39 13.05 7.78
C LYS A 216 12.30 13.83 6.83
N PHE A 217 12.82 13.16 5.79
CA PHE A 217 13.61 13.80 4.74
C PHE A 217 12.88 14.94 4.04
N ALA A 218 11.65 14.71 3.59
CA ALA A 218 10.86 15.70 2.85
C ALA A 218 10.26 16.79 3.73
N ASN A 219 9.96 16.47 4.99
CA ASN A 219 9.31 17.36 5.94
C ASN A 219 10.29 18.38 6.52
N GLN A 220 11.55 18.00 6.78
CA GLN A 220 12.56 18.88 7.41
C GLN A 220 12.02 19.60 8.66
N ASN A 221 11.21 18.89 9.47
CA ASN A 221 10.52 19.41 10.66
C ASN A 221 9.54 20.55 10.43
N LYS A 222 9.05 20.75 9.19
CA LYS A 222 8.10 21.81 8.84
C LYS A 222 6.68 21.57 9.36
N TYR A 223 6.23 20.32 9.34
CA TYR A 223 4.88 19.93 9.73
C TYR A 223 4.91 18.93 10.89
N ASP A 224 4.03 19.14 11.87
CA ASP A 224 3.69 18.14 12.88
C ASP A 224 2.76 17.07 12.29
N PHE A 225 2.96 15.81 12.68
CA PHE A 225 2.20 14.70 12.12
C PHE A 225 0.71 14.75 12.48
N ILE A 226 0.38 15.18 13.70
CA ILE A 226 -1.01 15.27 14.18
C ILE A 226 -1.72 16.44 13.51
N GLU A 227 -1.05 17.57 13.28
CA GLU A 227 -1.61 18.66 12.49
C GLU A 227 -1.88 18.25 11.04
N LEU A 228 -1.04 17.40 10.45
CA LEU A 228 -1.34 16.76 9.17
C LEU A 228 -2.57 15.84 9.27
N CYS A 229 -2.67 15.02 10.31
CA CYS A 229 -3.85 14.17 10.54
C CYS A 229 -5.15 14.99 10.64
N LYS A 230 -5.10 16.18 11.28
CA LYS A 230 -6.25 17.11 11.36
C LYS A 230 -6.60 17.72 10.00
N THR A 231 -5.59 18.15 9.25
CA THR A 231 -5.75 18.74 7.91
C THR A 231 -6.40 17.74 6.96
N PHE A 232 -5.99 16.48 7.06
CA PHE A 232 -6.45 15.38 6.21
C PHE A 232 -7.46 14.46 6.92
N LYS A 233 -8.33 15.02 7.78
CA LYS A 233 -9.29 14.29 8.63
C LYS A 233 -10.25 13.34 7.89
N GLN A 234 -10.42 13.50 6.57
CA GLN A 234 -11.18 12.58 5.74
C GLN A 234 -10.51 11.18 5.64
N PHE A 235 -9.20 11.10 5.91
CA PHE A 235 -8.44 9.86 5.95
C PHE A 235 -8.13 9.48 7.39
N SER A 236 -8.64 8.34 7.84
CA SER A 236 -8.27 7.78 9.14
C SER A 236 -6.94 7.03 8.99
N LEU A 237 -5.88 7.53 9.63
CA LEU A 237 -4.50 7.02 9.53
C LEU A 237 -4.12 6.02 10.63
N ALA A 238 -5.04 5.73 11.56
CA ALA A 238 -4.86 4.71 12.59
C ALA A 238 -6.03 3.73 12.59
N GLY A 239 -5.74 2.50 13.01
CA GLY A 239 -6.76 1.54 13.40
C GLY A 239 -7.43 1.92 14.72
N LYS A 240 -8.52 1.24 15.06
CA LYS A 240 -9.20 1.43 16.37
C LYS A 240 -8.30 1.10 17.57
N LYS A 241 -7.34 0.21 17.35
CA LYS A 241 -6.30 -0.18 18.30
C LYS A 241 -5.00 -0.18 17.53
N LEU A 242 -4.00 0.52 18.05
CA LEU A 242 -2.70 0.56 17.40
C LEU A 242 -1.94 -0.74 17.64
N ASN A 243 -1.20 -1.18 16.63
CA ASN A 243 -0.15 -2.16 16.82
C ASN A 243 1.15 -1.45 17.18
N ILE A 244 1.24 -1.00 18.44
CA ILE A 244 2.33 -0.15 18.96
C ILE A 244 3.70 -0.81 18.70
N GLN A 245 3.82 -2.13 18.94
CA GLN A 245 5.07 -2.85 18.72
C GLN A 245 5.52 -2.81 17.26
N ALA A 246 4.61 -3.01 16.30
CA ALA A 246 4.93 -2.94 14.88
C ALA A 246 5.27 -1.51 14.45
N ARG A 247 4.53 -0.51 14.93
CA ARG A 247 4.80 0.91 14.66
C ARG A 247 6.18 1.34 15.18
N ILE A 248 6.56 0.92 16.38
CA ILE A 248 7.90 1.20 16.93
C ILE A 248 8.99 0.56 16.07
N LYS A 249 8.82 -0.70 15.66
CA LYS A 249 9.75 -1.36 14.72
C LYS A 249 9.84 -0.63 13.38
N ALA A 250 8.74 0.00 12.96
CA ALA A 250 8.67 0.82 11.76
C ALA A 250 9.21 2.25 11.94
N GLY A 251 9.75 2.62 13.11
CA GLY A 251 10.46 3.90 13.33
C GLY A 251 9.67 4.98 14.06
N PHE A 252 8.46 4.67 14.56
CA PHE A 252 7.71 5.56 15.45
C PHE A 252 8.29 5.52 16.87
N THR A 253 8.23 6.63 17.60
CA THR A 253 8.51 6.60 19.05
C THR A 253 7.30 6.13 19.85
N GLN A 254 7.53 5.78 21.11
CA GLN A 254 6.47 5.44 22.05
C GLN A 254 5.52 6.64 22.24
N GLU A 255 6.07 7.84 22.39
CA GLU A 255 5.31 9.08 22.56
C GLU A 255 4.48 9.39 21.30
N GLU A 256 5.03 9.21 20.10
CA GLU A 256 4.25 9.37 18.86
C GLU A 256 3.05 8.41 18.83
N CYS A 257 3.24 7.16 19.23
CA CYS A 257 2.14 6.18 19.28
C CYS A 257 1.04 6.59 20.27
N GLU A 258 1.40 7.06 21.46
CA GLU A 258 0.46 7.53 22.48
C GLU A 258 -0.34 8.74 22.01
N VAL A 259 0.33 9.71 21.36
CA VAL A 259 -0.33 10.89 20.81
C VAL A 259 -1.28 10.53 19.67
N ILE A 260 -0.89 9.62 18.77
CA ILE A 260 -1.76 9.12 17.70
C ILE A 260 -2.97 8.39 18.28
N GLU A 261 -2.76 7.52 19.28
CA GLU A 261 -3.85 6.78 19.92
C GLU A 261 -4.87 7.74 20.56
N LYS A 262 -4.39 8.74 21.31
CA LYS A 262 -5.23 9.79 21.91
C LYS A 262 -5.96 10.65 20.88
N PHE A 263 -5.39 10.85 19.70
CA PHE A 263 -6.04 11.64 18.65
C PHE A 263 -7.19 10.88 17.96
N TYR A 264 -7.08 9.55 17.85
CA TYR A 264 -8.07 8.71 17.18
C TYR A 264 -9.04 7.96 18.12
N SER A 265 -8.86 8.09 19.44
CA SER A 265 -9.79 7.61 20.48
C SER A 265 -11.07 8.44 20.53
#